data_AF-A0A183TF78-F1
#
_entry.id   AF-A0A183TF78-F1
#
_cell.length_a   1.000
_cell.length_b   1.000
_cell.length_c   1.000
_cell.angle_alpha   90.00
_cell.angle_beta   90.00
_cell.angle_gamma   90.00
#
_symmetry.space_group_name_H-M   'P 1'
#
loop_
_entity.id
_entity.type
_entity.pdbx_description
1 polymer ?
#
loop_
_entity_poly.entity_id
_entity_poly.type
_entity_poly.pdbx_seq_one_letter_code
_entity_poly.pdbx_strand_id
1 'polypeptide(L)'
;MENFFKDIKTIYGSCIKRTAPLLNSDGTTLLTEKSQILKRWAEHFRSVLNCLSAISDAAIDRLPQVGTNNDVGLPPSLPETIRAMQQISSSKTPGSEAIPPEVYKHGGPRLMAELTKLFQEMWRQG
;
A
#
# COMPACT_ATOMS: atom_id res chain seq x y z
N MET A 1 -22.87 -10.79 -9.10
CA MET A 1 -21.92 -9.89 -8.41
C MET A 1 -22.26 -8.43 -8.67
N GLU A 2 -22.60 -8.04 -9.91
CA GLU A 2 -22.81 -6.64 -10.32
C GLU A 2 -23.95 -5.88 -9.59
N ASN A 3 -25.05 -6.54 -9.26
CA ASN A 3 -26.21 -5.88 -8.62
C ASN A 3 -25.91 -5.41 -7.18
N PHE A 4 -25.06 -6.14 -6.45
CA PHE A 4 -24.72 -5.83 -5.05
C PHE A 4 -23.96 -4.49 -4.90
N PHE A 5 -23.09 -4.16 -5.85
CA PHE A 5 -22.28 -2.93 -5.81
C PHE A 5 -23.07 -1.68 -6.21
N LYS A 6 -24.09 -1.83 -7.04
CA LYS A 6 -24.99 -0.73 -7.44
C LYS A 6 -25.79 -0.21 -6.25
N ASP A 7 -26.28 -1.11 -5.41
CA ASP A 7 -27.12 -0.76 -4.26
C ASP A 7 -26.31 0.01 -3.20
N ILE A 8 -25.07 -0.40 -2.93
CA ILE A 8 -24.18 0.30 -1.98
C ILE A 8 -23.81 1.71 -2.44
N LYS A 9 -23.57 1.90 -3.75
CA LYS A 9 -23.21 3.21 -4.32
C LYS A 9 -24.36 4.22 -4.23
N THR A 10 -25.60 3.73 -4.22
CA THR A 10 -26.80 4.57 -4.11
C THR A 10 -26.97 5.16 -2.70
N ILE A 11 -26.47 4.46 -1.67
CA ILE A 11 -26.57 4.87 -0.26
C ILE A 11 -25.56 5.99 0.09
N TYR A 12 -24.36 5.97 -0.49
CA TYR A 12 -23.28 6.88 -0.10
C TYR A 12 -23.25 8.23 -0.83
N GLY A 13 -24.03 8.40 -1.90
CA GLY A 13 -24.16 9.68 -2.62
C GLY A 13 -22.90 10.12 -3.40
N SER A 14 -22.97 11.31 -4.01
CA SER A 14 -21.92 11.84 -4.89
C SER A 14 -20.79 12.52 -4.09
N CYS A 15 -19.55 12.10 -4.31
CA CYS A 15 -18.37 12.65 -3.66
C CYS A 15 -17.88 13.92 -4.39
N ILE A 16 -17.84 15.05 -3.68
CA ILE A 16 -17.32 16.32 -4.20
C ILE A 16 -15.80 16.32 -4.06
N LYS A 17 -15.10 16.35 -5.20
CA LYS A 17 -13.64 16.47 -5.24
C LYS A 17 -13.25 17.93 -4.99
N ARG A 18 -12.86 18.26 -3.77
CA ARG A 18 -12.26 19.56 -3.44
C ARG A 18 -10.74 19.47 -3.61
N THR A 19 -10.18 20.29 -4.48
CA THR A 19 -8.72 20.44 -4.58
C THR A 19 -8.26 21.34 -3.43
N ALA A 20 -7.33 20.86 -2.61
CA ALA A 20 -6.76 21.64 -1.52
C ALA A 20 -5.72 22.65 -2.07
N PRO A 21 -5.75 23.92 -1.64
CA PRO A 21 -4.68 24.87 -1.96
C PRO A 21 -3.36 24.42 -1.32
N LEU A 22 -2.23 24.75 -1.95
CA LEU A 22 -0.89 24.43 -1.46
C LEU A 22 -0.06 25.68 -1.25
N LEU A 23 0.97 25.62 -0.40
CA LEU A 23 1.96 26.70 -0.31
C LEU A 23 3.05 26.53 -1.37
N ASN A 24 3.61 27.66 -1.82
CA ASN A 24 4.83 27.71 -2.62
C ASN A 24 6.07 27.22 -1.82
N SER A 25 7.25 27.21 -2.44
CA SER A 25 8.46 26.62 -1.84
C SER A 25 8.97 27.28 -0.58
N ASP A 26 8.79 28.59 -0.49
CA ASP A 26 9.18 29.48 0.60
C ASP A 26 8.06 29.67 1.63
N GLY A 27 6.88 29.08 1.41
CA GLY A 27 5.77 29.07 2.35
C GLY A 27 4.97 30.38 2.43
N THR A 28 5.23 31.35 1.56
CA THR A 28 4.68 32.72 1.62
C THR A 28 3.38 32.89 0.83
N THR A 29 3.15 32.08 -0.21
CA THR A 29 2.03 32.27 -1.15
C THR A 29 1.20 31.00 -1.27
N LEU A 30 -0.13 31.15 -1.26
CA LEU A 30 -1.10 30.08 -1.48
C LEU A 30 -1.34 29.88 -3.00
N LEU A 31 -1.09 28.68 -3.49
CA LEU A 31 -1.34 28.23 -4.85
C LEU A 31 -2.72 27.56 -4.92
N THR A 32 -3.62 28.18 -5.68
CA THR A 32 -4.98 27.68 -5.91
C THR A 32 -5.18 27.13 -7.33
N GLU A 33 -4.34 27.55 -8.27
CA GLU A 33 -4.39 27.11 -9.67
C GLU A 33 -3.82 25.69 -9.82
N LYS A 34 -4.56 24.83 -10.54
CA LYS A 34 -4.18 23.42 -10.74
C LYS A 34 -2.81 23.27 -11.39
N SER A 35 -2.47 24.11 -12.36
CA SER A 35 -1.17 24.09 -13.04
C SER A 35 -0.02 24.42 -12.11
N GLN A 36 -0.21 25.40 -11.21
CA GLN A 36 0.77 25.82 -10.21
C GLN A 36 0.96 24.74 -9.15
N ILE A 37 -0.13 24.11 -8.70
CA ILE A 37 -0.12 22.97 -7.78
C ILE A 37 0.68 21.81 -8.37
N LEU A 38 0.43 21.43 -9.63
CA LEU A 38 1.15 20.34 -10.29
C LEU A 38 2.64 20.65 -10.46
N LYS A 39 2.99 21.89 -10.80
CA LYS A 39 4.38 22.33 -10.89
C LYS A 39 5.08 22.26 -9.52
N ARG A 40 4.42 22.70 -8.46
CA ARG A 40 4.96 22.63 -7.09
C ARG A 40 5.19 21.18 -6.64
N TRP A 41 4.28 20.28 -6.98
CA TRP A 41 4.47 18.84 -6.74
C TRP A 41 5.70 18.29 -7.48
N ALA A 42 5.87 18.64 -8.77
CA ALA A 42 7.04 18.21 -9.54
C ALA A 42 8.36 18.71 -8.92
N GLU A 43 8.41 19.98 -8.49
CA GLU A 43 9.57 20.54 -7.80
C GLU A 43 9.89 19.81 -6.48
N HIS A 44 8.87 19.59 -5.66
CA HIS A 44 9.01 18.90 -4.37
C HIS A 44 9.52 17.47 -4.56
N PHE A 45 8.86 16.68 -5.41
CA PHE A 45 9.28 15.30 -5.68
C PHE A 45 10.65 15.22 -6.34
N ARG A 46 11.01 16.19 -7.20
CA ARG A 46 12.35 16.23 -7.78
C ARG A 46 13.41 16.37 -6.68
N SER A 47 13.18 17.27 -5.71
CA SER A 47 14.09 17.46 -4.57
C SER A 47 14.15 16.23 -3.65
N VAL A 48 13.01 15.59 -3.39
CA VAL A 48 12.94 14.45 -2.46
C VAL A 48 13.54 13.19 -3.11
N LEU A 49 13.20 12.91 -4.36
CA LEU A 49 13.53 11.63 -5.02
C LEU A 49 14.88 11.67 -5.75
N ASN A 50 15.31 12.83 -6.25
CA ASN A 50 16.61 12.99 -6.92
C ASN A 50 17.65 13.62 -6.00
N CYS A 51 17.42 13.62 -4.68
CA CYS A 51 18.49 13.84 -3.75
C CYS A 51 19.48 12.67 -3.91
N LEU A 52 20.53 12.89 -4.69
CA LEU A 52 21.65 11.97 -4.78
C LEU A 52 22.27 11.89 -3.39
N SER A 53 21.86 10.86 -2.65
CA SER A 53 22.49 10.54 -1.39
C SER A 53 23.90 10.05 -1.72
N ALA A 54 24.90 10.89 -1.47
CA ALA A 54 26.28 10.44 -1.37
C ALA A 54 26.40 9.62 -0.08
N ILE A 55 25.80 8.42 -0.08
CA ILE A 55 25.93 7.48 1.02
C ILE A 55 27.41 7.13 1.05
N SER A 56 28.08 7.54 2.12
CA SER A 56 29.49 7.23 2.32
C SER A 56 29.65 5.73 2.53
N ASP A 57 30.60 5.10 1.84
CA ASP A 57 30.94 3.68 2.03
C ASP A 57 31.26 3.38 3.51
N ALA A 58 31.89 4.33 4.21
CA ALA A 58 32.17 4.23 5.64
C ALA A 58 30.89 4.18 6.52
N ALA A 59 29.77 4.75 6.05
CA ALA A 59 28.47 4.60 6.72
C ALA A 59 27.83 3.24 6.43
N ILE A 60 28.06 2.67 5.24
CA ILE A 60 27.62 1.32 4.87
C ILE A 60 28.37 0.28 5.70
N ASP A 61 29.69 0.41 5.83
CA ASP A 61 30.54 -0.50 6.60
C ASP A 61 30.22 -0.51 8.11
N ARG A 62 29.64 0.59 8.62
CA ARG A 62 29.21 0.72 10.02
C ARG A 62 27.84 0.12 10.30
N LEU A 63 27.06 -0.22 9.27
CA LEU A 63 25.74 -0.83 9.46
C LEU A 63 25.90 -2.28 9.94
N PRO A 64 25.25 -2.68 11.05
CA PRO A 64 25.25 -4.06 11.48
C PRO A 64 24.58 -4.93 10.40
N GLN A 65 25.35 -5.84 9.83
CA GLN A 65 24.86 -6.78 8.85
C GLN A 65 24.01 -7.84 9.56
N VAL A 66 22.71 -7.84 9.31
CA VAL A 66 21.85 -8.98 9.65
C VAL A 66 22.20 -10.13 8.71
N GLY A 67 22.37 -11.34 9.27
CA GLY A 67 22.64 -12.53 8.47
C GLY A 67 21.58 -12.71 7.38
N THR A 68 22.02 -13.11 6.19
CA THR A 68 21.13 -13.32 5.05
C THR A 68 19.98 -14.26 5.43
N ASN A 69 18.75 -13.78 5.30
CA ASN A 69 17.57 -14.60 5.53
C ASN A 69 17.36 -15.53 4.33
N ASN A 70 17.77 -16.79 4.48
CA ASN A 70 17.63 -17.81 3.43
C ASN A 70 16.17 -18.21 3.18
N ASP A 71 15.24 -17.85 4.08
CA ASP A 71 13.82 -18.19 3.96
C ASP A 71 13.09 -17.33 2.91
N VAL A 72 13.71 -16.24 2.44
CA VAL A 72 13.11 -15.29 1.47
C VAL A 72 12.77 -15.94 0.13
N GLY A 73 13.44 -17.05 -0.23
CA GLY A 73 13.17 -17.80 -1.46
C GLY A 73 12.11 -18.90 -1.32
N LEU A 74 11.67 -19.21 -0.11
CA LEU A 74 10.74 -20.30 0.14
C LEU A 74 9.30 -19.88 -0.16
N PRO A 75 8.47 -20.79 -0.70
CA PRO A 75 7.05 -20.51 -0.87
C PRO A 75 6.40 -20.31 0.52
N PRO A 76 5.39 -19.44 0.61
CA PRO A 76 4.77 -19.08 1.89
C PRO A 76 4.15 -20.31 2.57
N SER A 77 4.37 -20.41 3.87
CA SER A 77 3.82 -21.48 4.71
C SER A 77 2.44 -21.12 5.28
N LEU A 78 1.70 -22.12 5.75
CA LEU A 78 0.39 -21.90 6.38
C LEU A 78 0.46 -21.00 7.64
N PRO A 79 1.43 -21.18 8.57
CA PRO A 79 1.58 -20.28 9.71
C PRO A 79 1.84 -18.82 9.31
N GLU A 80 2.61 -18.60 8.24
CA GLU A 80 2.89 -17.27 7.73
C GLU A 80 1.65 -16.61 7.13
N THR A 81 0.88 -17.36 6.34
CA THR A 81 -0.41 -16.90 5.81
C THR A 81 -1.37 -16.53 6.94
N ILE A 82 -1.49 -17.36 7.98
CA ILE A 82 -2.35 -17.07 9.13
C ILE A 82 -1.90 -15.78 9.83
N ARG A 83 -0.60 -15.64 10.10
CA ARG A 83 -0.03 -14.45 10.74
C ARG A 83 -0.28 -13.19 9.91
N ALA A 84 -0.03 -13.26 8.59
CA ALA A 84 -0.24 -12.14 7.68
C ALA A 84 -1.72 -11.71 7.63
N MET A 85 -2.64 -12.68 7.52
CA MET A 85 -4.08 -12.41 7.49
C MET A 85 -4.61 -11.83 8.81
N GLN A 86 -4.07 -12.26 9.95
CA GLN A 86 -4.39 -11.67 11.26
C GLN A 86 -3.88 -10.24 11.41
N GLN A 87 -2.77 -9.91 10.77
CA GLN A 87 -2.17 -8.57 10.79
C GLN A 87 -2.83 -7.58 9.84
N ILE A 88 -3.78 -8.02 8.99
CA ILE A 88 -4.57 -7.11 8.18
C ILE A 88 -5.36 -6.18 9.10
N SER A 89 -5.23 -4.88 8.84
CA SER A 89 -5.99 -3.84 9.54
C SER A 89 -7.48 -3.99 9.24
N SER A 90 -8.28 -4.10 10.29
CA SER A 90 -9.73 -3.95 10.21
C SER A 90 -10.11 -2.52 9.81
N SER A 91 -11.33 -2.32 9.36
CA SER A 91 -11.90 -1.02 8.97
C SER A 91 -11.18 -0.29 7.82
N LYS A 92 -10.38 -0.99 7.01
CA LYS A 92 -9.96 -0.44 5.71
C LYS A 92 -11.13 -0.50 4.74
N THR A 93 -11.24 0.53 3.91
CA THR A 93 -12.21 0.53 2.81
C THR A 93 -11.98 -0.73 1.98
N PRO A 94 -13.03 -1.53 1.75
CA PRO A 94 -12.95 -2.65 0.84
C PRO A 94 -12.40 -2.21 -0.52
N GLY A 95 -11.63 -3.09 -1.18
CA GLY A 95 -11.05 -2.80 -2.49
C GLY A 95 -12.10 -2.61 -3.59
N SER A 96 -11.66 -2.56 -4.86
CA SER A 96 -12.57 -2.48 -6.03
C SER A 96 -13.66 -3.57 -5.99
N GLU A 97 -13.34 -4.73 -5.42
CA GLU A 97 -14.22 -5.89 -5.26
C GLU A 97 -15.08 -5.86 -3.98
N ALA A 98 -15.08 -4.76 -3.23
CA ALA A 98 -15.84 -4.55 -2.00
C ALA A 98 -15.78 -5.68 -0.94
N ILE A 99 -14.76 -6.54 -0.99
CA ILE A 99 -14.54 -7.58 0.03
C ILE A 99 -13.88 -6.92 1.26
N PRO A 100 -14.52 -6.96 2.44
CA PRO A 100 -13.94 -6.43 3.66
C PRO A 100 -12.71 -7.24 4.09
N PRO A 101 -11.66 -6.59 4.63
CA PRO A 101 -10.50 -7.29 5.20
C PRO A 101 -10.89 -8.27 6.33
N GLU A 102 -12.02 -8.04 6.99
CA GLU A 102 -12.60 -8.88 8.05
C GLU A 102 -12.91 -10.30 7.56
N VAL A 103 -13.28 -10.48 6.29
CA VAL A 103 -13.59 -11.79 5.71
C VAL A 103 -12.35 -12.68 5.71
N TYR A 104 -11.20 -12.11 5.34
CA TYR A 104 -9.93 -12.84 5.35
C TYR A 104 -9.45 -13.11 6.77
N LYS A 105 -9.62 -12.14 7.67
CA LYS A 105 -9.21 -12.26 9.07
C LYS A 105 -10.01 -13.33 9.85
N HIS A 106 -11.30 -13.47 9.55
CA HIS A 106 -12.23 -14.34 10.28
C HIS A 106 -12.70 -15.57 9.51
N GLY A 107 -12.24 -15.79 8.27
CA GLY A 107 -12.68 -16.91 7.43
C GLY A 107 -12.21 -18.31 7.86
N GLY A 108 -11.51 -18.41 8.99
CA GLY A 108 -11.17 -19.67 9.64
C GLY A 108 -10.13 -20.53 8.93
N PRO A 109 -9.80 -21.71 9.49
CA PRO A 109 -8.68 -22.55 9.03
C PRO A 109 -8.80 -22.99 7.57
N ARG A 110 -10.02 -23.23 7.08
CA ARG A 110 -10.28 -23.66 5.71
C ARG A 110 -9.91 -22.58 4.69
N LEU A 111 -10.29 -21.32 4.96
CA LEU A 111 -9.91 -20.21 4.09
C LEU A 111 -8.39 -20.01 4.07
N MET A 112 -7.74 -20.12 5.23
CA MET A 112 -6.28 -19.99 5.34
C MET A 112 -5.53 -21.06 4.54
N ALA A 113 -6.02 -22.29 4.54
CA ALA A 113 -5.44 -23.38 3.76
C ALA A 113 -5.54 -23.11 2.24
N GLU A 114 -6.71 -22.66 1.77
CA GLU A 114 -6.91 -22.35 0.34
C GLU A 114 -6.10 -21.12 -0.11
N LEU A 115 -6.03 -20.07 0.71
CA LEU A 115 -5.17 -18.90 0.44
C LEU A 115 -3.69 -19.28 0.38
N THR A 116 -3.24 -20.15 1.28
CA THR A 116 -1.85 -20.64 1.28
C THR A 116 -1.54 -21.37 -0.03
N LYS A 117 -2.42 -22.29 -0.46
CA LYS A 117 -2.24 -22.98 -1.75
C LYS A 117 -2.16 -22.00 -2.92
N LEU A 118 -3.04 -21.00 -2.95
CA LEU A 118 -3.03 -19.97 -3.99
C LEU A 118 -1.71 -19.17 -3.99
N PHE A 119 -1.21 -18.76 -2.82
CA PHE A 119 0.06 -18.03 -2.74
C PHE A 119 1.25 -18.88 -3.16
N GLN A 120 1.29 -20.16 -2.78
CA GLN A 120 2.31 -21.10 -3.22
C GLN A 120 2.27 -21.34 -4.74
N GLU A 121 1.07 -21.36 -5.33
CA GLU A 121 0.89 -21.46 -6.77
C GLU A 121 1.46 -20.25 -7.50
N MET A 122 1.08 -19.04 -7.07
CA MET A 122 1.60 -17.80 -7.64
C MET A 122 3.12 -17.69 -7.46
N TRP A 123 3.66 -18.14 -6.34
CA TRP A 123 5.11 -18.17 -6.10
C TRP A 123 5.85 -19.09 -7.06
N ARG A 124 5.26 -20.23 -7.43
CA ARG A 124 5.88 -21.20 -8.34
C ARG A 124 5.80 -20.77 -9.81
N GLN A 125 4.76 -20.02 -10.18
CA GLN A 125 4.55 -19.53 -11.54
C GLN A 125 5.19 -18.16 -11.81
N GLY A 126 5.55 -17.43 -10.75
CA GLY A 126 6.14 -16.09 -10.81
C GLY A 126 7.61 -16.07 -11.18
#